data_AF-A0A9P1KGD7-F1
#
_entry.id   AF-A0A9P1KGD7-F1
#
_cell.length_a   1.000
_cell.length_b   1.000
_cell.length_c   1.000
_cell.angle_alpha   90.00
_cell.angle_beta   90.00
_cell.angle_gamma   90.00
#
_symmetry.space_group_name_H-M   'P 1'
#
loop_
_entity.id
_entity.type
_entity.pdbx_description
1 polymer ?
#
loop_
_entity_poly.entity_id
_entity_poly.type
_entity_poly.pdbx_seq_one_letter_code
_entity_poly.pdbx_strand_id
1 'polypeptide(L)'
;MEPEGLVYLDEAGINSQDSDYPYGYCQEGQRFHALKSGKRPGRVSYMAAWCHQQLLAPFTFEGCCNRTVFELWLEFILIPTLVLHTAFISIIKHSNNTW
;
A
#
# COMPACT_ATOMS: atom_id res chain seq x y z
N MET A 1 -7.20 20.01 -17.86
CA MET A 1 -5.94 19.88 -17.11
C MET A 1 -5.21 18.76 -17.81
N GLU A 2 -4.06 19.04 -18.42
CA GLU A 2 -3.32 17.98 -19.09
C GLU A 2 -2.91 16.92 -18.05
N PRO A 3 -3.05 15.62 -18.36
CA PRO A 3 -2.79 14.54 -17.41
C PRO A 3 -1.35 14.55 -16.89
N GLU A 4 -0.45 15.27 -17.56
CA GLU A 4 0.97 15.30 -17.24
C GLU A 4 1.32 15.96 -15.90
N GLY A 5 0.38 16.67 -15.27
CA GLY A 5 0.62 17.28 -13.96
C GLY A 5 0.16 16.43 -12.79
N LEU A 6 -0.53 15.31 -12.99
CA LEU A 6 -1.29 14.65 -11.92
C LEU A 6 -0.54 13.48 -11.29
N VAL A 7 -0.32 13.56 -9.99
CA VAL A 7 0.31 12.49 -9.19
C VAL A 7 -0.74 11.93 -8.24
N TYR A 8 -1.01 10.62 -8.37
CA TYR A 8 -1.91 9.88 -7.49
C TYR A 8 -1.12 9.21 -6.38
N LEU A 9 -1.54 9.36 -5.13
CA LEU A 9 -0.91 8.73 -3.98
C LEU A 9 -1.84 7.68 -3.37
N ASP A 10 -1.29 6.52 -3.03
CA ASP A 10 -2.05 5.45 -2.37
C ASP A 10 -1.21 4.65 -1.36
N GLU A 11 -1.91 3.95 -0.47
CA GLU A 11 -1.34 3.10 0.58
C GLU A 11 -2.05 1.73 0.61
N ALA A 12 -1.27 0.67 0.74
CA ALA A 12 -1.78 -0.69 0.86
C ALA A 12 -1.14 -1.42 2.05
N GLY A 13 -1.99 -1.97 2.92
CA GLY A 13 -1.58 -2.83 4.03
C GLY A 13 -1.60 -4.31 3.65
N ILE A 14 -0.49 -4.99 3.89
CA ILE A 14 -0.36 -6.45 3.77
C ILE A 14 -0.26 -7.01 5.18
N ASN A 15 -1.26 -7.77 5.61
CA ASN A 15 -1.16 -8.47 6.88
C ASN A 15 -0.34 -9.74 6.70
N SER A 16 0.40 -10.13 7.73
CA SER A 16 1.11 -11.42 7.82
C SER A 16 0.24 -12.64 7.50
N GLN A 17 -1.07 -12.57 7.74
CA GLN A 17 -2.02 -13.61 7.35
C GLN A 17 -2.28 -13.63 5.84
N ASP A 18 -2.23 -12.47 5.18
CA ASP A 18 -2.44 -12.34 3.74
C ASP A 18 -1.25 -12.91 2.95
N SER A 19 -0.06 -13.01 3.57
CA SER A 19 1.11 -13.66 2.98
C SER A 19 1.24 -15.15 3.32
N ASP A 20 0.49 -15.64 4.29
CA ASP A 20 0.50 -17.06 4.70
C ASP A 20 -0.50 -17.86 3.85
N TYR A 21 -0.04 -18.31 2.68
CA TYR A 21 -0.76 -19.24 1.80
C TYR A 21 -0.22 -20.67 1.96
N PRO A 22 -0.71 -21.44 2.95
CA PRO A 22 -0.29 -22.83 3.10
C PRO A 22 -0.83 -23.66 1.93
N TYR A 23 0.06 -24.46 1.34
CA TYR A 23 -0.33 -25.49 0.37
C TYR A 23 -0.89 -26.71 1.12
N GLY A 24 -2.00 -27.26 0.61
CA GLY A 24 -2.62 -28.47 1.13
C GLY A 24 -2.77 -29.52 0.03
N TYR A 25 -2.64 -30.80 0.38
CA TYR A 25 -2.89 -31.91 -0.55
C TYR A 25 -4.20 -32.60 -0.22
N CYS A 26 -5.05 -32.82 -1.22
CA CYS A 26 -6.29 -33.58 -1.10
C CYS A 26 -6.60 -34.35 -2.38
N GLN A 27 -7.54 -35.29 -2.30
CA GLN A 27 -8.06 -35.96 -3.50
C GLN A 27 -8.76 -34.95 -4.43
N GLU A 28 -8.65 -35.20 -5.73
CA GLU A 28 -9.30 -34.36 -6.75
C GLU A 28 -10.80 -34.25 -6.49
N GLY A 29 -11.34 -33.03 -6.60
CA GLY A 29 -12.74 -32.72 -6.33
C GLY A 29 -13.12 -32.57 -4.86
N GLN A 30 -12.19 -32.77 -3.92
CA GLN A 30 -12.44 -32.56 -2.49
C GLN A 30 -11.96 -31.19 -2.02
N ARG A 31 -12.73 -30.54 -1.12
CA ARG A 31 -12.30 -29.30 -0.46
C ARG A 31 -11.34 -29.63 0.68
N PHE A 32 -10.15 -29.05 0.66
CA PHE A 32 -9.21 -29.17 1.78
C PHE A 32 -9.61 -28.22 2.91
N HIS A 33 -10.06 -28.76 4.03
CA HIS A 33 -10.42 -28.00 5.22
C HIS A 33 -9.24 -27.96 6.20
N ALA A 34 -8.81 -26.76 6.58
CA ALA A 34 -7.78 -26.56 7.60
C ALA A 34 -8.13 -25.34 8.46
N LEU A 35 -7.71 -25.37 9.72
CA LEU A 35 -7.82 -24.23 10.62
C LEU A 35 -6.67 -23.26 10.37
N LYS A 36 -6.98 -21.98 10.22
CA LYS A 36 -6.00 -20.89 10.18
C LYS A 36 -6.13 -20.05 11.45
N SER A 37 -4.99 -19.70 12.04
CA SER A 37 -4.97 -18.82 13.21
C SER A 37 -5.53 -17.45 12.86
N GLY A 38 -6.46 -16.94 13.67
CA GLY A 38 -6.99 -15.58 13.55
C GLY A 38 -6.04 -14.48 14.06
N LYS A 39 -4.88 -14.84 14.62
CA LYS A 39 -3.89 -13.86 15.12
C LYS A 39 -3.21 -13.13 13.98
N ARG A 40 -3.12 -11.79 14.05
CA ARG A 40 -2.43 -10.92 13.09
C ARG A 40 -1.08 -10.45 13.67
N PRO A 41 0.00 -11.26 13.57
CA PRO A 41 1.26 -10.99 14.26
C PRO A 41 2.02 -9.78 13.70
N GLY A 42 1.70 -9.30 12.49
CA GLY A 42 2.31 -8.10 11.92
C GLY A 42 1.60 -7.61 10.66
N ARG A 43 1.78 -6.32 10.35
CA ARG A 43 1.36 -5.64 9.12
C ARG A 43 2.58 -4.97 8.51
N VAL A 44 2.80 -5.19 7.22
CA VAL A 44 3.68 -4.35 6.41
C VAL A 44 2.79 -3.49 5.53
N SER A 45 2.97 -2.18 5.60
CA SER A 45 2.31 -1.23 4.73
C SER A 45 3.25 -0.80 3.63
N TYR A 46 2.66 -0.47 2.49
CA TYR A 46 3.34 0.01 1.30
C TYR A 46 2.69 1.30 0.85
N MET A 47 3.48 2.29 0.47
CA MET A 47 3.00 3.52 -0.17
C MET A 47 3.84 3.86 -1.38
N ALA A 48 3.19 4.45 -2.39
CA ALA A 48 3.82 4.91 -3.60
C ALA A 48 3.00 6.00 -4.28
N ALA A 49 3.65 6.69 -5.22
CA ALA A 49 3.02 7.63 -6.11
C ALA A 49 2.91 7.03 -7.52
N TRP A 50 1.81 7.30 -8.21
CA TRP A 50 1.58 6.94 -9.60
C TRP A 50 1.46 8.20 -10.45
N CYS A 51 2.31 8.32 -11.46
CA CYS A 51 2.38 9.47 -12.36
C CYS A 51 2.80 8.98 -13.75
N HIS A 52 2.06 9.33 -14.81
CA HIS A 52 2.37 8.94 -16.19
C HIS A 52 2.73 7.46 -16.41
N GLN A 53 1.91 6.55 -15.87
CA GLN A 53 2.16 5.10 -15.98
C GLN A 53 3.45 4.62 -15.29
N GLN A 54 4.03 5.46 -14.43
CA GLN A 54 5.22 5.15 -13.66
C GLN A 54 4.92 5.18 -12.15
N LEU A 55 5.49 4.19 -11.47
CA LEU A 55 5.46 4.09 -10.01
C LEU A 55 6.68 4.81 -9.44
N LEU A 56 6.45 5.79 -8.58
CA LEU A 56 7.46 6.67 -7.99
C LEU A 56 7.45 6.53 -6.47
N ALA A 57 8.59 6.82 -5.84
CA ALA A 57 8.75 6.84 -4.38
C ALA A 57 8.19 5.60 -3.64
N PRO A 58 8.41 4.35 -4.11
CA PRO A 58 7.92 3.17 -3.39
C PRO A 58 8.58 3.06 -2.01
N PHE A 59 7.78 2.82 -0.98
CA PHE A 59 8.28 2.69 0.38
C PHE A 59 7.46 1.70 1.20
N THR A 60 8.14 0.80 1.91
CA THR A 60 7.55 -0.19 2.81
C THR A 60 7.91 0.11 4.26
N PHE A 61 6.94 -0.05 5.17
CA PHE A 61 7.15 0.14 6.60
C PHE A 61 6.25 -0.79 7.43
N GLU A 62 6.62 -1.01 8.68
CA GLU A 62 5.83 -1.84 9.60
C GLU A 62 4.71 -1.03 10.27
N GLY A 63 3.56 -1.68 10.47
CA GLY A 63 2.39 -1.08 11.11
C GLY A 63 1.50 -0.31 10.15
N CYS A 64 0.63 0.55 10.70
CA CYS A 64 -0.34 1.33 9.93
C CYS A 64 0.25 2.68 9.49
N CYS A 65 -0.14 3.16 8.31
CA CYS A 65 0.16 4.51 7.89
C CYS A 65 -0.42 5.51 8.89
N ASN A 66 0.45 6.36 9.44
CA ASN A 66 0.06 7.47 10.29
C ASN A 66 0.58 8.78 9.70
N ARG A 67 0.14 9.89 10.27
CA ARG A 67 0.49 11.23 9.79
C ARG A 67 2.02 11.41 9.69
N THR A 68 2.77 11.03 10.73
CA THR A 68 4.22 11.21 10.76
C THR A 68 4.92 10.41 9.66
N VAL A 69 4.56 9.14 9.48
CA VAL A 69 5.15 8.31 8.41
C VAL A 69 4.86 8.89 7.04
N PHE A 70 3.61 9.33 6.80
CA PHE A 70 3.21 9.94 5.54
C PHE A 70 3.94 11.26 5.27
N GLU A 71 4.00 12.16 6.26
CA GLU A 71 4.66 13.47 6.12
C GLU A 71 6.16 13.33 5.87
N LEU A 72 6.84 12.43 6.59
CA LEU A 72 8.26 12.16 6.37
C LEU A 72 8.52 11.60 4.97
N TRP A 73 7.69 10.66 4.50
CA TRP A 73 7.83 10.15 3.14
C TRP A 73 7.53 11.21 2.08
N LEU A 74 6.52 12.06 2.31
CA LEU A 74 6.19 13.16 1.42
C LEU A 74 7.38 14.13 1.29
N GLU A 75 7.94 14.57 2.42
CA GLU A 75 9.03 15.55 2.47
C GLU A 75 10.36 15.00 1.97
N PHE A 76 10.75 13.80 2.41
CA PHE A 76 12.10 13.28 2.18
C PHE A 76 12.22 12.33 0.99
N ILE A 77 11.11 11.79 0.46
CA ILE A 77 11.14 10.79 -0.61
C ILE A 77 10.35 11.29 -1.83
N LEU A 78 9.06 11.59 -1.67
CA LEU A 78 8.20 11.94 -2.81
C LEU A 78 8.54 13.30 -3.41
N ILE A 79 8.56 14.38 -2.63
CA ILE A 79 8.84 15.73 -3.14
C ILE A 79 10.19 15.78 -3.87
N PRO A 80 11.30 15.25 -3.32
CA PRO A 80 12.58 15.18 -4.01
C PRO A 80 12.53 14.40 -5.34
N THR A 81 11.66 13.39 -5.43
CA THR A 81 11.44 12.62 -6.68
C THR A 81 10.65 13.42 -7.72
N LEU A 82 9.79 14.35 -7.30
CA LEU A 82 8.91 15.14 -8.17
C LEU A 82 9.55 16.42 -8.72
N VAL A 83 10.66 16.91 -8.14
CA VAL A 83 11.25 18.25 -8.44
C VAL A 83 11.63 18.45 -9.92
N LEU A 84 11.61 17.42 -10.76
CA LEU A 84 11.82 17.60 -12.19
C LEU A 84 10.66 18.29 -12.90
N HIS A 85 9.38 18.11 -12.52
CA HIS A 85 8.21 18.61 -13.26
C HIS A 85 7.15 19.19 -12.29
N THR A 86 6.52 20.32 -12.64
CA THR A 86 5.43 20.94 -11.85
C THR A 86 4.26 19.98 -11.72
N ALA A 87 4.03 19.45 -10.51
CA ALA A 87 3.03 18.43 -10.24
C ALA A 87 1.95 18.90 -9.25
N PHE A 88 0.69 18.55 -9.55
CA PHE A 88 -0.45 18.60 -8.65
C PHE A 88 -0.64 17.23 -8.00
N ILE A 89 -0.65 17.21 -6.67
CA ILE A 89 -0.80 15.99 -5.88
C ILE A 89 -2.28 15.78 -5.55
N SER A 90 -2.83 14.63 -5.94
CA SER A 90 -4.15 14.17 -5.51
C SER A 90 -4.00 13.02 -4.52
N ILE A 91 -4.44 13.26 -3.29
CA ILE A 91 -4.47 12.24 -2.24
C ILE A 91 -5.85 11.58 -2.27
N ILE A 92 -5.90 10.31 -2.67
CA ILE A 92 -7.12 9.52 -2.57
C ILE A 92 -7.10 8.84 -1.21
N LYS A 93 -7.89 9.35 -0.27
CA LYS A 93 -8.13 8.66 1.01
C LYS A 93 -9.48 7.97 0.95
N HIS A 94 -9.51 6.65 1.08
CA HIS A 94 -10.76 5.96 1.32
C HIS A 94 -11.19 6.24 2.78
N SER A 95 -12.08 7.22 2.97
CA SER A 95 -12.74 7.44 4.26
C SER A 95 -13.75 6.32 4.48
N ASN A 96 -13.36 5.33 5.29
CA ASN A 96 -14.33 4.54 6.03
C ASN A 96 -14.39 5.15 7.43
N ASN A 97 -15.23 6.17 7.59
CA ASN A 97 -15.62 6.65 8.91
C ASN A 97 -16.27 5.51 9.70
N THR A 98 -15.52 4.89 10.61
CA THR A 98 -16.00 4.33 11.88
C THR A 98 -14.82 4.13 12.82
N TRP A 99 -14.95 4.71 14.03
CA TRP A 99 -14.07 4.77 15.21
C TRP A 99 -13.12 5.97 15.32
#